data_AF-A0A7J2I124-F1
#
_entry.id   AF-A0A7J2I124-F1
#
_cell.length_a   1.000
_cell.length_b   1.000
_cell.length_c   1.000
_cell.angle_alpha   90.00
_cell.angle_beta   90.00
_cell.angle_gamma   90.00
#
_symmetry.space_group_name_H-M   'P 1'
#
loop_
_entity.id
_entity.type
_entity.pdbx_description
1 polymer ?
#
loop_
_entity_poly.entity_id
_entity_poly.type
_entity_poly.pdbx_seq_one_letter_code
_entity_poly.pdbx_strand_id
1 'polypeptide(L)'
;MEDIRKRLWINEERLREINSFLLKEDNPLVNSLLEIVEKYGGVDEINRKAREAGKLENLMRKLEATNPSYLKDLEWLIKQRDSNAFISIADYRRKILGEKADSMQFDESTAVTLEISACNFFPWLIEEAKRAIEKRDLMPARYIRVRNMKEQVEDGDIWAFAAAMKIIGASYV
;
A
#
# COMPACT_ATOMS: atom_id res chain seq x y z
N MET A 1 23.07 -20.56 -26.39
CA MET A 1 22.47 -20.17 -25.09
C MET A 1 23.47 -20.17 -23.93
N GLU A 2 24.49 -21.05 -23.91
CA GLU A 2 25.51 -21.05 -22.84
C GLU A 2 26.23 -19.71 -22.64
N ASP A 3 26.47 -18.95 -23.72
CA ASP A 3 27.18 -17.67 -23.67
C ASP A 3 26.39 -16.55 -22.94
N ILE A 4 25.07 -16.49 -23.13
CA ILE A 4 24.22 -15.51 -22.42
C ILE A 4 24.13 -15.85 -20.92
N ARG A 5 24.07 -17.15 -20.57
CA ARG A 5 24.04 -17.56 -19.15
C ARG A 5 25.30 -17.14 -18.40
N LYS A 6 26.47 -17.16 -19.05
CA LYS A 6 27.73 -16.66 -18.46
C LYS A 6 27.70 -15.17 -18.15
N ARG A 7 26.90 -14.36 -18.87
CA ARG A 7 26.73 -12.92 -18.58
C ARG A 7 25.91 -12.64 -17.31
N LEU A 8 25.18 -13.65 -16.81
CA LEU A 8 24.48 -13.57 -15.52
C LEU A 8 25.42 -13.85 -14.33
N TRP A 9 26.64 -14.32 -14.59
CA TRP A 9 27.64 -14.57 -13.54
C TRP A 9 28.02 -13.26 -12.86
N ILE A 10 27.73 -13.17 -11.57
CA ILE A 10 28.12 -12.02 -10.75
C ILE A 10 29.55 -12.27 -10.28
N ASN A 11 30.47 -11.40 -10.69
CA ASN A 11 31.87 -11.52 -10.29
C ASN A 11 32.03 -11.26 -8.78
N GLU A 12 32.54 -12.25 -8.05
CA GLU A 12 32.78 -12.18 -6.61
C GLU A 12 33.74 -11.06 -6.21
N GLU A 13 34.73 -10.73 -7.04
CA GLU A 13 35.65 -9.62 -6.80
C GLU A 13 34.91 -8.28 -6.75
N ARG A 14 33.91 -8.09 -7.64
CA ARG A 14 33.05 -6.89 -7.63
C ARG A 14 32.19 -6.82 -6.37
N LEU A 15 31.68 -7.95 -5.90
CA LEU A 15 30.95 -8.00 -4.63
C LEU A 15 31.86 -7.67 -3.44
N ARG A 16 33.12 -8.16 -3.45
CA ARG A 16 34.12 -7.84 -2.42
C ARG A 16 34.43 -6.35 -2.40
N GLU A 17 34.67 -5.73 -3.55
CA GLU A 17 34.92 -4.29 -3.65
C GLU A 17 33.78 -3.46 -3.06
N ILE A 18 32.52 -3.81 -3.37
CA ILE A 18 31.34 -3.13 -2.81
C ILE A 18 31.29 -3.27 -1.29
N ASN A 19 31.46 -4.49 -0.77
CA ASN A 19 31.45 -4.72 0.68
C ASN A 19 32.60 -3.99 1.37
N SER A 20 33.81 -4.02 0.80
CA SER A 20 34.96 -3.28 1.34
C SER A 20 34.70 -1.78 1.41
N PHE A 21 34.02 -1.21 0.40
CA PHE A 21 33.63 0.19 0.44
C PHE A 21 32.57 0.48 1.52
N LEU A 22 31.49 -0.30 1.56
CA LEU A 22 30.37 -0.08 2.49
C LEU A 22 30.76 -0.30 3.97
N LEU A 23 31.72 -1.20 4.23
CA LEU A 23 32.15 -1.55 5.59
C LEU A 23 33.36 -0.76 6.08
N LYS A 24 33.91 0.16 5.27
CA LYS A 24 35.08 0.95 5.66
C LYS A 24 34.72 1.88 6.81
N GLU A 25 35.42 1.78 7.94
CA GLU A 25 35.10 2.53 9.18
C GLU A 25 35.16 4.06 8.98
N ASP A 26 36.04 4.55 8.10
CA ASP A 26 36.19 5.96 7.78
C ASP A 26 35.38 6.39 6.54
N ASN A 27 34.38 5.61 6.10
CA ASN A 27 33.53 5.97 4.97
C ASN A 27 32.57 7.12 5.35
N PRO A 28 32.76 8.35 4.84
CA PRO A 28 31.94 9.47 5.24
C PRO A 28 30.47 9.32 4.80
N LEU A 29 30.20 8.65 3.67
CA LEU A 29 28.83 8.49 3.17
C LEU A 29 28.01 7.53 4.03
N VAL A 30 28.61 6.41 4.43
CA VAL A 30 27.96 5.42 5.30
C VAL A 30 27.79 6.01 6.70
N ASN A 31 28.83 6.64 7.24
CA ASN A 31 28.77 7.24 8.58
C ASN A 31 27.70 8.35 8.65
N SER A 32 27.66 9.26 7.68
CA SER A 32 26.60 10.30 7.65
C SER A 32 25.19 9.71 7.50
N LEU A 33 25.02 8.62 6.74
CA LEU A 33 23.73 7.92 6.68
C LEU A 33 23.35 7.32 8.03
N LEU A 34 24.29 6.64 8.70
CA LEU A 34 24.07 6.05 10.02
C LEU A 34 23.74 7.12 11.05
N GLU A 35 24.44 8.25 11.06
CA GLU A 35 24.14 9.39 11.94
C GLU A 35 22.71 9.92 11.75
N ILE A 36 22.22 9.99 10.51
CA ILE A 36 20.82 10.36 10.22
C ILE A 36 19.86 9.32 10.80
N VAL A 37 20.15 8.04 10.65
CA VAL A 37 19.30 6.96 11.19
C VAL A 37 19.30 6.98 12.72
N GLU A 38 20.46 7.14 13.35
CA GLU A 38 20.63 7.23 14.80
C GLU A 38 19.94 8.46 15.40
N LYS A 39 19.90 9.59 14.69
CA LYS A 39 19.13 10.78 15.08
C LYS A 39 17.64 10.46 15.35
N TYR A 40 17.08 9.44 14.70
CA TYR A 40 15.70 9.01 14.91
C TYR A 40 15.54 7.81 15.85
N GLY A 41 16.65 7.30 16.40
CA GLY A 41 16.70 6.18 17.35
C GLY A 41 17.05 4.82 16.74
N GLY A 42 17.58 4.79 15.51
CA GLY A 42 17.95 3.55 14.83
C GLY A 42 16.80 2.93 14.02
N VAL A 43 17.12 1.90 13.23
CA VAL A 43 16.18 1.23 12.31
C VAL A 43 14.98 0.65 13.07
N ASP A 44 15.22 0.00 14.20
CA ASP A 44 14.15 -0.65 14.98
C ASP A 44 13.17 0.37 15.56
N GLU A 45 13.66 1.50 16.07
CA GLU A 45 12.81 2.54 16.62
C GLU A 45 12.02 3.28 15.53
N ILE A 46 12.63 3.54 14.37
CA ILE A 46 11.94 4.10 13.21
C ILE A 46 10.79 3.17 12.80
N ASN A 47 11.06 1.87 12.65
CA ASN A 47 10.05 0.90 12.27
C ASN A 47 8.96 0.73 13.36
N ARG A 48 9.33 0.79 14.64
CA ARG A 48 8.37 0.77 15.75
C ARG A 48 7.45 1.97 15.72
N LYS A 49 7.99 3.19 15.56
CA LYS A 49 7.22 4.43 15.42
C LYS A 49 6.32 4.39 14.19
N ALA A 50 6.80 3.87 13.07
CA ALA A 50 6.01 3.71 11.85
C ALA A 50 4.83 2.76 12.05
N ARG A 51 5.05 1.59 12.67
CA ARG A 51 3.97 0.65 13.01
C ARG A 51 2.94 1.26 13.95
N GLU A 52 3.40 1.97 14.98
CA GLU A 52 2.51 2.64 15.94
C GLU A 52 1.69 3.74 15.27
N ALA A 53 2.33 4.62 14.50
CA ALA A 53 1.66 5.70 13.77
C ALA A 53 0.69 5.18 12.70
N GLY A 54 0.95 3.99 12.16
CA GLY A 54 0.11 3.33 11.16
C GLY A 54 -1.04 2.47 11.73
N LYS A 55 -1.21 2.42 13.06
CA LYS A 55 -2.41 1.81 13.66
C LYS A 55 -3.65 2.61 13.31
N LEU A 56 -4.75 1.92 12.99
CA LEU A 56 -5.98 2.55 12.52
C LEU A 56 -6.50 3.58 13.51
N GLU A 57 -6.47 3.28 14.81
CA GLU A 57 -6.94 4.16 15.88
C GLU A 57 -6.12 5.46 15.96
N ASN A 58 -4.81 5.36 15.75
CA ASN A 58 -3.92 6.52 15.76
C ASN A 58 -4.11 7.38 14.50
N LEU A 59 -4.35 6.75 13.34
CA LEU A 59 -4.66 7.45 12.08
C LEU A 59 -6.00 8.19 12.18
N MET A 60 -7.04 7.52 12.68
CA MET A 60 -8.37 8.13 12.88
C MET A 60 -8.32 9.29 13.88
N ARG A 61 -7.58 9.15 14.99
CA ARG A 61 -7.40 10.26 15.96
C ARG A 61 -6.71 11.48 15.36
N LYS A 62 -5.71 11.28 14.47
CA LYS A 62 -5.07 12.38 13.75
C LYS A 62 -6.05 13.08 12.81
N LEU A 63 -6.86 12.30 12.09
CA LEU A 63 -7.88 12.85 11.19
C LEU A 63 -8.96 13.62 11.92
N GLU A 64 -9.39 13.16 13.09
CA GLU A 64 -10.37 13.89 13.90
C GLU A 64 -9.90 15.32 14.21
N ALA A 65 -8.60 15.51 14.43
CA ALA A 65 -8.01 16.83 14.68
C ALA A 65 -7.80 17.68 13.41
N THR A 66 -7.65 17.06 12.23
CA THR A 66 -7.32 17.77 10.98
C THR A 66 -8.54 17.96 10.08
N ASN A 67 -9.30 16.90 9.82
CA ASN A 67 -10.46 16.92 8.93
C ASN A 67 -11.55 15.93 9.40
N PRO A 68 -12.49 16.36 10.25
CA PRO A 68 -13.58 15.52 10.76
C PRO A 68 -14.53 14.98 9.69
N SER A 69 -14.59 15.57 8.49
CA SER A 69 -15.46 15.09 7.43
C SER A 69 -15.02 13.71 6.92
N TYR A 70 -13.72 13.51 6.75
CA TYR A 70 -13.14 12.23 6.30
C TYR A 70 -13.29 11.13 7.34
N LEU A 71 -13.38 11.48 8.63
CA LEU A 71 -13.63 10.50 9.69
C LEU A 71 -14.98 9.79 9.48
N LYS A 72 -16.03 10.54 9.13
CA LYS A 72 -17.37 9.99 8.86
C LYS A 72 -17.36 9.04 7.67
N ASP A 73 -16.61 9.38 6.63
CA ASP A 73 -16.46 8.52 5.44
C ASP A 73 -15.71 7.22 5.77
N LEU A 74 -14.69 7.28 6.64
CA LEU A 74 -13.98 6.08 7.12
C LEU A 74 -14.87 5.20 8.01
N GLU A 75 -15.65 5.79 8.90
CA GLU A 75 -16.65 5.07 9.71
C GLU A 75 -17.70 4.39 8.82
N TRP A 76 -18.17 5.09 7.79
CA TRP A 76 -19.04 4.50 6.77
C TRP A 76 -18.38 3.32 6.06
N LEU A 77 -17.11 3.45 5.67
CA LEU A 77 -16.36 2.40 4.98
C LEU A 77 -16.15 1.17 5.86
N ILE A 78 -15.84 1.36 7.16
CA ILE A 78 -15.79 0.30 8.17
C ILE A 78 -17.12 -0.45 8.22
N LYS A 79 -18.24 0.29 8.30
CA LYS A 79 -19.57 -0.31 8.33
C LYS A 79 -19.85 -1.15 7.07
N GLN A 80 -19.48 -0.66 5.88
CA GLN A 80 -19.67 -1.40 4.63
C GLN A 80 -18.86 -2.70 4.59
N ARG A 81 -17.60 -2.65 5.06
CA ARG A 81 -16.76 -3.83 5.19
C ARG A 81 -17.38 -4.84 6.16
N ASP A 82 -17.74 -4.38 7.36
CA ASP A 82 -18.24 -5.25 8.43
C ASP A 82 -19.61 -5.87 8.09
N SER A 83 -20.40 -5.19 7.25
CA SER A 83 -21.65 -5.73 6.72
C SER A 83 -21.49 -6.60 5.48
N ASN A 84 -20.25 -6.88 5.03
CA ASN A 84 -19.96 -7.58 3.78
C ASN A 84 -20.68 -6.97 2.55
N ALA A 85 -20.71 -5.64 2.45
CA ALA A 85 -21.42 -4.94 1.36
C ALA A 85 -20.73 -5.08 -0.01
N PHE A 86 -19.42 -5.32 -0.03
CA PHE A 86 -18.66 -5.52 -1.26
C PHE A 86 -18.89 -6.92 -1.83
N ILE A 87 -18.96 -7.03 -3.16
CA ILE A 87 -19.13 -8.33 -3.83
C ILE A 87 -17.90 -9.23 -3.59
N SER A 88 -18.13 -10.52 -3.35
CA SER A 88 -17.06 -11.51 -3.28
C SER A 88 -16.50 -11.83 -4.68
N ILE A 89 -15.26 -12.32 -4.76
CA ILE A 89 -14.68 -12.78 -6.05
C ILE A 89 -15.53 -13.87 -6.68
N ALA A 90 -16.06 -14.81 -5.88
CA ALA A 90 -16.92 -15.88 -6.36
C ALA A 90 -18.22 -15.34 -6.97
N ASP A 91 -18.89 -14.41 -6.29
CA ASP A 91 -20.12 -13.81 -6.79
C ASP A 91 -19.86 -12.92 -8.01
N TYR A 92 -18.72 -12.24 -8.06
CA TYR A 92 -18.33 -11.45 -9.22
C TYR A 92 -18.09 -12.35 -10.44
N ARG A 93 -17.37 -13.47 -10.27
CA ARG A 93 -17.19 -14.48 -11.33
C ARG A 93 -18.54 -15.00 -11.81
N ARG A 94 -19.47 -15.33 -10.90
CA ARG A 94 -20.83 -15.78 -11.25
C ARG A 94 -21.66 -14.69 -11.95
N LYS A 95 -21.53 -13.41 -11.54
CA LYS A 95 -22.17 -12.25 -12.21
C LYS A 95 -21.76 -12.15 -13.69
N ILE A 96 -20.48 -12.39 -13.99
CA ILE A 96 -19.94 -12.25 -15.35
C ILE A 96 -20.14 -13.52 -16.21
N LEU A 97 -19.91 -14.70 -15.63
CA LEU A 97 -19.85 -15.98 -16.36
C LEU A 97 -21.10 -16.85 -16.19
N GLY A 98 -22.04 -16.47 -15.32
CA GLY A 98 -23.20 -17.28 -14.95
C GLY A 98 -22.80 -18.58 -14.24
N GLU A 99 -23.61 -19.63 -14.44
CA GLU A 99 -23.41 -20.96 -13.82
C GLU A 99 -22.06 -21.61 -14.18
N LYS A 100 -21.44 -21.21 -15.30
CA LYS A 100 -20.11 -21.71 -15.69
C LYS A 100 -19.05 -21.42 -14.63
N ALA A 101 -19.22 -20.34 -13.86
CA ALA A 101 -18.27 -19.98 -12.79
C ALA A 101 -18.09 -21.08 -11.74
N ASP A 102 -19.09 -21.94 -11.53
CA ASP A 102 -19.11 -22.93 -10.45
C ASP A 102 -18.29 -24.19 -10.77
N SER A 103 -18.01 -24.42 -12.06
CA SER A 103 -17.24 -25.58 -12.54
C SER A 103 -15.90 -25.19 -13.19
N MET A 104 -15.68 -23.91 -13.45
CA MET A 104 -14.47 -23.43 -14.09
C MET A 104 -13.31 -23.33 -13.09
N GLN A 105 -12.15 -23.85 -13.47
CA GLN A 105 -10.92 -23.64 -12.71
C GLN A 105 -10.25 -22.35 -13.20
N PHE A 106 -9.90 -21.49 -12.24
CA PHE A 106 -9.15 -20.26 -12.51
C PHE A 106 -7.68 -20.50 -12.14
N ASP A 107 -6.78 -20.25 -13.08
CA ASP A 107 -5.36 -20.29 -12.80
C ASP A 107 -4.96 -19.05 -11.98
N GLU A 108 -4.67 -19.25 -10.70
CA GLU A 108 -4.27 -18.18 -9.79
C GLU A 108 -2.75 -17.94 -9.80
N SER A 109 -1.97 -18.73 -10.54
CA SER A 109 -0.51 -18.54 -10.67
C SER A 109 -0.14 -17.24 -11.41
N THR A 110 -1.06 -16.73 -12.24
CA THR A 110 -0.92 -15.45 -12.96
C THR A 110 -2.05 -14.48 -12.61
N ALA A 111 -2.55 -14.53 -11.37
CA ALA A 111 -3.61 -13.63 -10.92
C ALA A 111 -3.20 -12.16 -11.10
N VAL A 112 -4.03 -11.38 -11.80
CA VAL A 112 -3.83 -9.95 -11.97
C VAL A 112 -4.36 -9.19 -10.76
N THR A 113 -3.65 -8.14 -10.35
CA THR A 113 -4.11 -7.23 -9.31
C THR A 113 -4.78 -6.02 -9.95
N LEU A 114 -6.02 -5.73 -9.55
CA LEU A 114 -6.68 -4.49 -9.94
C LEU A 114 -6.08 -3.33 -9.13
N GLU A 115 -5.54 -2.35 -9.84
CA GLU A 115 -4.89 -1.17 -9.27
C GLU A 115 -5.56 0.11 -9.77
N ILE A 116 -5.72 1.11 -8.89
CA ILE A 116 -5.94 2.49 -9.30
C ILE A 116 -4.60 3.23 -9.25
N SER A 117 -4.11 3.58 -10.43
CA SER A 117 -2.96 4.48 -10.54
C SER A 117 -3.41 5.92 -10.34
N ALA A 118 -2.62 6.73 -9.62
CA ALA A 118 -2.85 8.14 -9.33
C ALA A 118 -4.14 8.47 -8.52
N CYS A 119 -4.42 7.68 -7.48
CA CYS A 119 -5.49 7.95 -6.52
C CYS A 119 -5.01 8.98 -5.47
N ASN A 120 -5.14 10.26 -5.82
CA ASN A 120 -4.53 11.36 -5.05
C ASN A 120 -5.44 11.96 -3.97
N PHE A 121 -6.76 11.90 -4.14
CA PHE A 121 -7.70 12.53 -3.22
C PHE A 121 -8.62 11.48 -2.60
N PHE A 122 -8.69 11.46 -1.26
CA PHE A 122 -9.41 10.46 -0.49
C PHE A 122 -10.89 10.38 -0.85
N PRO A 123 -11.61 11.49 -1.15
CA PRO A 123 -12.99 11.41 -1.59
C PRO A 123 -13.21 10.51 -2.80
N TRP A 124 -12.24 10.40 -3.73
CA TRP A 124 -12.38 9.54 -4.90
C TRP A 124 -12.36 8.05 -4.55
N LEU A 125 -11.65 7.66 -3.49
CA LEU A 125 -11.71 6.29 -2.98
C LEU A 125 -13.10 5.95 -2.45
N ILE A 126 -13.75 6.90 -1.78
CA ILE A 126 -15.10 6.72 -1.26
C ILE A 126 -16.12 6.63 -2.38
N GLU A 127 -16.01 7.47 -3.41
CA GLU A 127 -16.86 7.37 -4.60
C GLU A 127 -16.66 6.04 -5.35
N GLU A 128 -15.43 5.55 -5.47
CA GLU A 128 -15.18 4.22 -6.02
C GLU A 128 -15.80 3.12 -5.16
N ALA A 129 -15.67 3.19 -3.82
CA ALA A 129 -16.29 2.21 -2.93
C ALA A 129 -17.82 2.18 -3.06
N LYS A 130 -18.46 3.35 -3.13
CA LYS A 130 -19.90 3.47 -3.37
C LYS A 130 -20.28 2.85 -4.71
N ARG A 131 -19.55 3.18 -5.78
CA ARG A 131 -19.75 2.62 -7.12
C ARG A 131 -19.59 1.10 -7.14
N ALA A 132 -18.53 0.58 -6.52
CA ALA A 132 -18.25 -0.86 -6.46
C ALA A 132 -19.39 -1.62 -5.77
N ILE A 133 -19.93 -1.08 -4.67
CA ILE A 133 -21.09 -1.65 -3.98
C ILE A 133 -22.33 -1.58 -4.88
N GLU A 134 -22.66 -0.40 -5.42
CA GLU A 134 -23.87 -0.18 -6.22
C GLU A 134 -23.88 -1.04 -7.49
N LYS A 135 -22.76 -1.07 -8.21
CA LYS A 135 -22.63 -1.83 -9.47
C LYS A 135 -22.26 -3.28 -9.25
N ARG A 136 -21.95 -3.68 -8.01
CA ARG A 136 -21.40 -4.99 -7.67
C ARG A 136 -20.12 -5.30 -8.47
N ASP A 137 -19.21 -4.33 -8.50
CA ASP A 137 -17.90 -4.46 -9.11
C ASP A 137 -16.83 -4.73 -8.04
N LEU A 138 -15.68 -5.26 -8.45
CA LEU A 138 -14.57 -5.55 -7.54
C LEU A 138 -13.89 -4.25 -7.10
N MET A 139 -13.72 -4.08 -5.78
CA MET A 139 -12.89 -3.01 -5.25
C MET A 139 -11.40 -3.30 -5.56
N PRO A 140 -10.63 -2.31 -6.05
CA PRO A 140 -9.19 -2.45 -6.23
C PRO A 140 -8.46 -2.78 -4.93
N ALA A 141 -7.39 -3.58 -5.00
CA ALA A 141 -6.58 -3.98 -3.84
C ALA A 141 -5.23 -3.27 -3.77
N ARG A 142 -4.93 -2.42 -4.77
CA ARG A 142 -3.69 -1.67 -4.87
C ARG A 142 -3.94 -0.25 -5.36
N TYR A 143 -3.24 0.71 -4.77
CA TYR A 143 -3.40 2.13 -5.08
C TYR A 143 -2.02 2.78 -5.22
N ILE A 144 -1.86 3.66 -6.19
CA ILE A 144 -0.67 4.51 -6.30
C ILE A 144 -1.08 5.95 -6.10
N ARG A 145 -0.38 6.65 -5.20
CA ARG A 145 -0.56 8.08 -4.97
C ARG A 145 0.70 8.86 -5.32
N VAL A 146 0.52 10.14 -5.63
CA VAL A 146 1.63 11.09 -5.64
C VAL A 146 2.07 11.31 -4.19
N ARG A 147 3.38 11.23 -3.97
CA ARG A 147 3.96 11.32 -2.63
C ARG A 147 4.07 12.79 -2.23
N ASN A 148 3.36 13.16 -1.15
CA ASN A 148 3.56 14.40 -0.40
C ASN A 148 3.23 15.71 -1.15
N MET A 149 2.07 15.78 -1.81
CA MET A 149 1.53 17.06 -2.26
C MET A 149 1.13 17.90 -1.05
N LYS A 150 1.46 19.19 -1.06
CA LYS A 150 1.25 20.09 0.09
C LYS A 150 -0.24 20.16 0.48
N GLU A 151 -1.10 20.23 -0.52
CA GLU A 151 -2.56 20.25 -0.40
C GLU A 151 -3.06 19.00 0.33
N GLN A 152 -2.59 17.80 -0.06
CA GLN A 152 -2.98 16.54 0.57
C GLN A 152 -2.54 16.41 2.04
N VAL A 153 -1.43 17.05 2.40
CA VAL A 153 -0.95 17.06 3.79
C VAL A 153 -1.87 17.93 4.63
N GLU A 154 -2.20 19.12 4.13
CA GLU A 154 -3.04 20.11 4.80
C GLU A 154 -4.50 19.63 4.93
N ASP A 155 -5.04 19.00 3.88
CA ASP A 155 -6.42 18.51 3.82
C ASP A 155 -6.64 17.19 4.59
N GLY A 156 -5.55 16.51 4.98
CA GLY A 156 -5.59 15.25 5.73
C GLY A 156 -5.73 13.99 4.87
N ASP A 157 -5.68 14.10 3.54
CA ASP A 157 -5.78 12.96 2.61
C ASP A 157 -4.77 11.85 2.91
N ILE A 158 -3.55 12.20 3.34
CA ILE A 158 -2.52 11.20 3.63
C ILE A 158 -2.96 10.25 4.74
N TRP A 159 -3.49 10.82 5.83
CA TRP A 159 -3.98 10.04 6.96
C TRP A 159 -5.25 9.26 6.58
N ALA A 160 -6.15 9.88 5.83
CA ALA A 160 -7.41 9.25 5.40
C ALA A 160 -7.17 8.04 4.49
N PHE A 161 -6.29 8.17 3.50
CA PHE A 161 -5.88 7.03 2.67
C PHE A 161 -5.21 5.94 3.48
N ALA A 162 -4.25 6.27 4.34
CA ALA A 162 -3.57 5.26 5.17
C ALA A 162 -4.58 4.47 6.02
N ALA A 163 -5.57 5.16 6.59
CA ALA A 163 -6.66 4.52 7.34
C ALA A 163 -7.55 3.66 6.44
N ALA A 164 -7.97 4.18 5.27
CA ALA A 164 -8.79 3.46 4.31
C ALA A 164 -8.13 2.16 3.86
N MET A 165 -6.84 2.20 3.52
CA MET A 165 -6.07 1.01 3.11
C MET A 165 -6.06 -0.06 4.21
N LYS A 166 -5.91 0.35 5.48
CA LYS A 166 -6.04 -0.56 6.63
C LYS A 166 -7.44 -1.14 6.77
N ILE A 167 -8.48 -0.34 6.53
CA ILE A 167 -9.87 -0.78 6.62
C ILE A 167 -10.16 -1.85 5.57
N ILE A 168 -9.85 -1.60 4.30
CA ILE A 168 -10.18 -2.50 3.19
C ILE A 168 -9.13 -3.60 2.94
N GLY A 169 -8.00 -3.58 3.66
CA GLY A 169 -6.92 -4.56 3.49
C GLY A 169 -6.12 -4.39 2.19
N ALA A 170 -6.05 -3.17 1.66
CA ALA A 170 -5.36 -2.86 0.41
C ALA A 170 -3.93 -2.36 0.63
N SER A 171 -3.12 -2.45 -0.43
CA SER A 171 -1.76 -1.91 -0.47
C SER A 171 -1.72 -0.56 -1.19
N TYR A 172 -0.75 0.28 -0.83
CA TYR A 172 -0.55 1.56 -1.51
C TYR A 172 0.92 1.99 -1.54
N VAL A 173 1.26 2.87 -2.50
CA VAL A 173 2.61 3.40 -2.72
C VAL A 173 2.58 4.91 -3.02
#